data_AF-A0A3S0C110-F1
#
_entry.id   AF-A0A3S0C110-F1
#
_cell.length_a   1.000
_cell.length_b   1.000
_cell.length_c   1.000
_cell.angle_alpha   90.00
_cell.angle_beta   90.00
_cell.angle_gamma   90.00
#
_symmetry.space_group_name_H-M   'P 1'
#
loop_
_entity.id
_entity.type
_entity.pdbx_description
1 polymer ?
#
loop_
_entity_poly.entity_id
_entity_poly.type
_entity_poly.pdbx_seq_one_letter_code
_entity_poly.pdbx_strand_id
1 'polypeptide(L)'
;MLRGLLARWPGGLRGTFTANLLATVVLGAVIGAGDLVYLALGTGFAGALSTWSTLARELGELLKERQWRLLTGYISATLTAGWAVAWLTRWLVSA
;
A
#
# COMPACT_ATOMS: atom_id res chain seq x y z
N MET A 1 -9.83 -23.23 -10.95
CA MET A 1 -11.12 -22.61 -11.34
C MET A 1 -11.75 -21.73 -10.25
N LEU A 2 -11.29 -21.77 -8.98
CA LEU A 2 -11.45 -20.70 -7.96
C LEU A 2 -10.49 -19.48 -8.15
N ARG A 3 -9.49 -19.66 -9.02
CA ARG A 3 -8.35 -18.76 -9.27
C ARG A 3 -8.71 -17.42 -9.95
N GLY A 4 -9.81 -17.39 -10.69
CA GLY A 4 -10.38 -16.15 -11.25
C GLY A 4 -11.31 -15.40 -10.28
N LEU A 5 -11.82 -16.07 -9.24
CA LEU A 5 -12.72 -15.50 -8.22
C LEU A 5 -11.98 -14.70 -7.14
N LEU A 6 -10.74 -15.08 -6.81
CA LEU A 6 -9.80 -14.25 -6.03
C LEU A 6 -9.19 -13.08 -6.84
N ALA A 7 -9.37 -13.06 -8.17
CA ALA A 7 -8.67 -12.13 -9.06
C ALA A 7 -9.18 -10.67 -8.99
N ARG A 8 -10.15 -10.36 -8.12
CA ARG A 8 -10.87 -9.07 -8.13
C ARG A 8 -11.29 -8.55 -6.75
N TRP A 9 -10.81 -9.06 -5.62
CA TRP A 9 -11.31 -8.62 -4.31
C TRP A 9 -10.23 -8.13 -3.33
N PRO A 10 -10.30 -6.88 -2.83
CA PRO A 10 -11.32 -5.87 -3.15
C PRO A 10 -11.26 -5.42 -4.63
N GLY A 11 -10.12 -5.65 -5.30
CA GLY A 11 -9.87 -5.29 -6.69
C GLY A 11 -9.95 -3.78 -6.96
N GLY A 12 -9.23 -3.32 -7.98
CA GLY A 12 -9.20 -1.90 -8.33
C GLY A 12 -8.63 -1.01 -7.20
N LEU A 13 -8.97 0.28 -7.27
CA LEU A 13 -8.38 1.36 -6.46
C LEU A 13 -8.35 1.04 -4.96
N ARG A 14 -9.44 0.48 -4.41
CA ARG A 14 -9.54 0.17 -2.96
C ARG A 14 -8.69 -1.03 -2.56
N GLY A 15 -8.58 -2.04 -3.43
CA GLY A 15 -7.75 -3.21 -3.16
C GLY A 15 -6.27 -2.84 -3.15
N THR A 16 -5.84 -2.10 -4.15
CA THR A 16 -4.46 -1.61 -4.26
C THR A 16 -4.12 -0.63 -3.13
N PHE A 17 -5.03 0.29 -2.78
CA PHE A 17 -4.86 1.18 -1.63
C PHE A 17 -4.63 0.40 -0.34
N THR A 18 -5.52 -0.54 0.00
CA THR A 18 -5.44 -1.30 1.24
C THR A 18 -4.19 -2.16 1.30
N ALA A 19 -3.81 -2.81 0.19
CA ALA A 19 -2.58 -3.61 0.13
C ALA A 19 -1.33 -2.75 0.37
N ASN A 20 -1.24 -1.59 -0.30
CA ASN A 20 -0.13 -0.66 -0.12
C ASN A 20 -0.10 -0.07 1.31
N LEU A 21 -1.25 0.24 1.89
CA LEU A 21 -1.34 0.77 3.25
C LEU A 21 -0.97 -0.29 4.30
N LEU A 22 -1.38 -1.54 4.13
CA LEU A 22 -0.95 -2.63 5.01
C LEU A 22 0.55 -2.89 4.90
N ALA A 23 1.12 -2.78 3.69
CA ALA A 23 2.57 -2.87 3.52
C ALA A 23 3.30 -1.74 4.25
N THR A 24 2.76 -0.51 4.30
CA THR A 24 3.37 0.60 5.05
C THR A 24 3.25 0.40 6.57
N VAL A 25 2.16 -0.23 7.07
CA VAL A 25 2.06 -0.67 8.47
C VAL A 25 3.20 -1.64 8.80
N VAL A 26 3.39 -2.68 7.98
CA VAL A 26 4.46 -3.67 8.20
C VAL A 26 5.83 -3.01 8.21
N LEU A 27 6.12 -2.15 7.23
CA LEU A 27 7.39 -1.41 7.19
C LEU A 27 7.59 -0.53 8.42
N GLY A 28 6.56 0.22 8.83
CA GLY A 28 6.61 1.02 10.05
C GLY A 28 6.93 0.17 11.28
N ALA A 29 6.25 -0.96 11.44
CA ALA A 29 6.46 -1.87 12.55
C ALA A 29 7.88 -2.45 12.60
N VAL A 30 8.39 -2.97 11.48
CA VAL A 30 9.73 -3.58 11.46
C VAL A 30 10.85 -2.55 11.60
N ILE A 31 10.66 -1.33 11.09
CA ILE A 31 11.57 -0.21 11.34
C ILE A 31 11.54 0.19 12.82
N GLY A 32 10.37 0.21 13.44
CA GLY A 32 10.20 0.51 14.87
C GLY A 32 10.87 -0.53 15.77
N ALA A 33 10.78 -1.81 15.40
CA ALA A 33 11.39 -2.91 16.16
C ALA A 33 12.93 -2.90 16.10
N GLY A 34 13.52 -2.45 14.99
CA GLY A 34 14.97 -2.30 14.85
C GLY A 34 15.78 -3.61 14.74
N ASP A 35 15.12 -4.76 14.71
CA ASP A 35 15.75 -6.09 14.58
C ASP A 35 16.02 -6.45 13.11
N LEU A 36 17.23 -6.96 12.81
CA LEU A 36 17.67 -7.24 11.45
C LEU A 36 16.87 -8.36 10.76
N VAL A 37 16.44 -9.38 11.52
CA VAL A 37 15.64 -10.49 10.97
C VAL A 37 14.24 -9.99 10.61
N TYR A 38 13.63 -9.19 11.48
CA TYR A 38 12.34 -8.56 11.17
C TYR A 38 12.42 -7.58 10.02
N LEU A 39 13.51 -6.80 9.91
CA LEU A 39 13.72 -5.93 8.75
C LEU A 39 13.81 -6.72 7.45
N ALA A 40 14.57 -7.83 7.41
CA ALA A 40 14.70 -8.64 6.22
C ALA A 40 13.36 -9.27 5.79
N LEU A 41 12.68 -9.94 6.71
CA LEU A 41 11.41 -10.61 6.44
C LEU A 41 10.27 -9.62 6.16
N GLY A 42 10.18 -8.57 6.96
CA GLY A 42 9.15 -7.54 6.84
C GLY A 42 9.27 -6.72 5.57
N THR A 43 10.50 -6.38 5.15
CA THR A 43 10.72 -5.68 3.87
C THR A 43 10.34 -6.56 2.69
N GLY A 44 10.70 -7.85 2.71
CA GLY A 44 10.28 -8.81 1.69
C GLY A 44 8.76 -8.99 1.63
N PHE A 45 8.11 -9.14 2.79
CA PHE A 45 6.65 -9.26 2.88
C PHE A 45 5.94 -7.99 2.38
N ALA A 46 6.37 -6.82 2.84
CA ALA A 46 5.81 -5.54 2.41
C ALA A 46 6.02 -5.31 0.90
N GLY A 47 7.17 -5.71 0.35
CA GLY A 47 7.45 -5.67 -1.08
C GLY A 47 6.55 -6.59 -1.90
N ALA A 48 6.23 -7.79 -1.38
CA ALA A 48 5.31 -8.72 -2.04
C ALA A 48 3.83 -8.31 -1.93
N LEU A 49 3.46 -7.64 -0.84
CA LEU A 49 2.09 -7.18 -0.59
C LEU A 49 1.76 -5.89 -1.35
N SER A 50 2.70 -4.94 -1.41
CA SER A 50 2.52 -3.68 -2.12
C SER A 50 2.69 -3.83 -3.64
N THR A 51 2.11 -2.91 -4.39
CA THR A 51 2.24 -2.86 -5.85
C THR A 51 2.29 -1.43 -6.37
N TRP A 52 3.41 -1.09 -7.01
CA TRP A 52 3.55 0.15 -7.77
C TRP A 52 2.98 0.04 -9.18
N SER A 53 3.15 -1.11 -9.85
CA SER A 53 2.74 -1.30 -11.24
C SER A 53 1.21 -1.23 -11.40
N THR A 54 0.46 -1.78 -10.43
CA THR A 54 -1.00 -1.68 -10.44
C THR A 54 -1.46 -0.26 -10.15
N LEU A 55 -0.87 0.42 -9.16
CA LEU A 55 -1.17 1.82 -8.85
C LEU A 55 -0.92 2.74 -10.05
N ALA A 56 0.23 2.61 -10.71
CA ALA A 56 0.57 3.42 -11.89
C ALA A 56 -0.40 3.18 -13.05
N ARG A 57 -0.80 1.92 -13.28
CA ARG A 57 -1.82 1.58 -14.28
C ARG A 57 -3.15 2.25 -13.96
N GLU A 58 -3.63 2.14 -12.73
CA GLU A 58 -4.89 2.74 -12.28
C GLU A 58 -4.90 4.27 -12.38
N LEU A 59 -3.82 4.93 -11.98
CA LEU A 59 -3.65 6.38 -12.15
C LEU A 59 -3.66 6.76 -13.64
N GLY A 60 -2.99 5.98 -14.49
CA GLY A 60 -3.00 6.18 -15.94
C GLY A 60 -4.38 6.01 -16.56
N GLU A 61 -5.18 5.05 -16.09
CA GLU A 61 -6.57 4.84 -16.52
C GLU A 61 -7.46 6.02 -16.12
N LEU A 62 -7.38 6.47 -14.86
CA LEU A 62 -8.12 7.66 -14.39
C LEU A 62 -7.73 8.94 -15.14
N LEU A 63 -6.45 9.07 -15.48
CA LEU A 63 -5.93 10.19 -16.27
C LEU A 63 -6.54 10.20 -17.69
N LYS A 64 -6.57 9.03 -18.35
CA LYS A 64 -7.15 8.88 -19.70
C LYS A 64 -8.66 9.15 -19.71
N GLU A 65 -9.37 8.69 -18.68
CA GLU A 65 -10.81 8.92 -18.52
C GLU A 65 -11.15 10.34 -18.02
N ARG A 66 -10.14 11.19 -17.78
CA ARG A 66 -10.29 12.57 -17.29
C ARG A 66 -11.03 12.64 -15.95
N GLN A 67 -10.94 11.59 -15.14
CA GLN A 67 -11.53 11.53 -13.80
C GLN A 67 -10.67 12.27 -12.76
N TRP A 68 -10.41 13.55 -12.99
CA TRP A 68 -9.41 14.35 -12.24
C TRP A 68 -9.64 14.35 -10.73
N ARG A 69 -10.90 14.43 -10.28
CA ARG A 69 -11.24 14.41 -8.85
C ARG A 69 -10.88 13.09 -8.18
N LEU A 70 -11.13 11.97 -8.85
CA LEU A 70 -10.81 10.65 -8.32
C LEU A 70 -9.30 10.40 -8.40
N LEU A 71 -8.65 10.83 -9.48
CA LEU A 71 -7.20 10.77 -9.64
C LEU A 71 -6.46 11.49 -8.50
N THR A 72 -6.80 12.77 -8.26
CA THR A 72 -6.15 13.58 -7.23
C THR A 72 -6.49 13.08 -5.82
N GLY A 73 -7.74 12.68 -5.57
CA GLY A 73 -8.14 12.08 -4.30
C GLY A 73 -7.38 10.77 -4.03
N TYR A 74 -7.23 9.92 -5.03
CA TYR A 74 -6.57 8.62 -4.88
C TYR A 74 -5.07 8.74 -4.65
N ILE A 75 -4.37 9.58 -5.44
CA ILE A 75 -2.93 9.77 -5.27
C ILE A 75 -2.61 10.47 -3.93
N SER A 76 -3.39 11.49 -3.56
CA SER A 76 -3.20 12.20 -2.30
C SER A 76 -3.49 11.29 -1.10
N ALA A 77 -4.56 10.50 -1.13
CA ALA A 77 -4.86 9.53 -0.08
C ALA A 77 -3.74 8.49 0.05
N THR A 78 -3.24 7.94 -1.06
CA THR A 78 -2.16 6.93 -1.05
C THR A 78 -0.89 7.47 -0.40
N LEU A 79 -0.48 8.70 -0.74
CA LEU A 79 0.74 9.32 -0.19
C LEU A 79 0.56 9.73 1.27
N THR A 80 -0.53 10.42 1.60
CA THR A 80 -0.75 10.97 2.95
C THR A 80 -1.06 9.88 3.97
N ALA A 81 -1.97 8.94 3.65
CA ALA A 81 -2.27 7.83 4.54
C ALA A 81 -1.06 6.89 4.68
N GLY A 82 -0.35 6.61 3.56
CA GLY A 82 0.87 5.80 3.58
C GLY A 82 1.92 6.36 4.53
N TRP A 83 2.21 7.66 4.42
CA TRP A 83 3.15 8.34 5.32
C TRP A 83 2.66 8.34 6.77
N ALA A 84 1.43 8.80 7.00
CA ALA A 84 0.88 8.94 8.36
C ALA A 84 0.88 7.61 9.11
N VAL A 85 0.47 6.52 8.44
CA VAL A 85 0.42 5.17 9.03
C VAL A 85 1.83 4.61 9.25
N ALA A 86 2.77 4.81 8.32
CA ALA A 86 4.15 4.38 8.53
C ALA A 86 4.79 5.06 9.76
N TRP A 87 4.58 6.39 9.89
CA TRP A 87 5.08 7.15 11.03
C TRP A 87 4.42 6.73 12.34
N LEU A 88 3.10 6.62 12.37
CA LEU A 88 2.34 6.21 13.55
C LEU A 88 2.74 4.81 14.00
N THR A 89 2.79 3.84 13.08
CA THR A 89 3.11 2.45 13.42
C THR A 89 4.54 2.32 13.92
N ARG A 90 5.50 2.99 13.27
CA ARG A 90 6.88 3.05 13.76
C ARG A 90 6.94 3.59 15.19
N TRP A 91 6.29 4.72 15.44
CA TRP A 91 6.26 5.33 16.76
C TRP A 91 5.67 4.40 17.81
N LEU A 92 4.52 3.77 17.52
CA LEU A 92 3.84 2.83 18.43
C LEU A 92 4.69 1.61 18.80
N VAL A 93 5.54 1.12 17.89
CA VAL A 93 6.40 -0.05 18.16
C VAL A 93 7.68 0.35 18.89
N SER A 94 8.15 1.58 18.70
CA SER A 94 9.38 2.09 19.33
C SER A 94 9.18 2.79 20.69
N ALA A 95 7.92 3.07 21.06
CA ALA A 95 7.53 3.72 22.32
C ALA A 95 7.39 2.69 23.43
#